data_AF-A0ABD3M8M8-F1
#
_entry.id   AF-A0ABD3M8M8-F1
#
_cell.length_a   1.000
_cell.length_b   1.000
_cell.length_c   1.000
_cell.angle_alpha   90.00
_cell.angle_beta   90.00
_cell.angle_gamma   90.00
#
_symmetry.space_group_name_H-M   'P 1'
#
loop_
_entity.id
_entity.type
_entity.pdbx_description
1 polymer ?
#
loop_
_entity_poly.entity_id
_entity_poly.type
_entity_poly.pdbx_seq_one_letter_code
_entity_poly.pdbx_strand_id
1 'polypeptide(L)'
;MAPALSTSFHTTAADVADNEIIGFSSKMIADIVVMYHSRCHRRRRHAKSVRWSRSGRKARPRERRSVSDQYIAMGPQYFQRAYRMEHESFWRLHELSHGGIEKARRLNQRGYEVKGGREGGSYLPPPIPNGRIESSVRLACALRYFAGGSPYDIMGKYLISYSEVMQSVWYVVEAVNELQVFDIKYPESAEEQRKIAREFQSVSLANFNICASAIDGILIWIKKPTSANAAQAGSGQMRFLCGRKGKFGLNCQAVSDVRGCILDISIGYGGSSSDCLAFEASNLYQRCENGLMKYGLVLFGDNAYLNSQYMATPYTNVSGNEVQKEPRMTTISIIPSSE
;
A
#
# COMPACT_ATOMS: atom_id res chain seq x y z
N MET A 1 -17.81 -0.85 -56.39
CA MET A 1 -16.56 -1.48 -55.90
C MET A 1 -15.69 -0.37 -55.34
N ALA A 2 -15.63 -0.23 -54.02
CA ALA A 2 -14.74 0.71 -53.33
C ALA A 2 -13.70 -0.12 -52.57
N PRO A 3 -12.42 0.28 -52.52
CA PRO A 3 -11.37 -0.54 -51.95
C PRO A 3 -11.38 -0.46 -50.42
N ALA A 4 -11.12 -1.60 -49.78
CA ALA A 4 -10.97 -1.73 -48.35
C ALA A 4 -9.66 -1.07 -47.88
N LEU A 5 -9.76 -0.10 -46.97
CA LEU A 5 -8.62 0.45 -46.24
C LEU A 5 -8.26 -0.51 -45.10
N SER A 6 -7.11 -1.17 -45.26
CA SER A 6 -6.42 -1.91 -44.20
C SER A 6 -5.82 -0.91 -43.20
N THR A 7 -6.40 -0.78 -42.01
CA THR A 7 -5.79 -0.07 -40.88
C THR A 7 -4.74 -0.96 -40.22
N SER A 8 -3.49 -0.85 -40.68
CA SER A 8 -2.34 -1.35 -39.93
C SER A 8 -2.08 -0.40 -38.76
N PHE A 9 -2.26 -0.89 -37.53
CA PHE A 9 -1.79 -0.22 -36.33
C PHE A 9 -0.25 -0.12 -36.40
N HIS A 10 0.26 1.07 -36.72
CA HIS A 10 1.67 1.38 -36.58
C HIS A 10 1.94 1.71 -35.12
N THR A 11 2.49 0.75 -34.37
CA THR A 11 3.15 1.02 -33.09
C THR A 11 4.36 1.92 -33.39
N THR A 12 4.35 3.14 -32.85
CA THR A 12 5.45 4.07 -33.08
C THR A 12 6.66 3.67 -32.23
N ALA A 13 7.87 4.06 -32.63
CA ALA A 13 9.09 3.77 -31.85
C ALA A 13 9.06 4.40 -30.44
N ALA A 14 8.25 5.45 -30.24
CA ALA A 14 7.98 6.04 -28.94
C ALA A 14 7.15 5.10 -28.05
N ASP A 15 6.08 4.51 -28.59
CA ASP A 15 5.23 3.55 -27.86
C ASP A 15 6.01 2.30 -27.42
N VAL A 16 6.97 1.86 -28.22
CA VAL A 16 7.87 0.73 -27.86
C VAL A 16 8.83 1.13 -26.74
N ALA A 17 9.44 2.31 -26.84
CA ALA A 17 10.37 2.81 -25.82
C ALA A 17 9.67 3.05 -24.47
N ASP A 18 8.45 3.60 -24.48
CA ASP A 18 7.68 3.84 -23.26
C ASP A 18 7.21 2.53 -22.61
N ASN A 19 6.77 1.55 -23.40
CA ASN A 19 6.43 0.22 -22.88
C ASN A 19 7.66 -0.53 -22.30
N GLU A 20 8.85 -0.35 -22.89
CA GLU A 20 10.09 -0.90 -22.32
C GLU A 20 10.47 -0.22 -20.99
N ILE A 21 10.29 1.10 -20.88
CA ILE A 21 10.53 1.86 -19.64
C ILE A 21 9.56 1.44 -18.53
N ILE A 22 8.29 1.21 -18.87
CA ILE A 22 7.23 0.75 -17.96
C ILE A 22 7.49 -0.68 -17.49
N GLY A 23 7.84 -1.58 -18.41
CA GLY A 23 8.21 -2.97 -18.09
C GLY A 23 9.44 -3.06 -17.21
N PHE A 24 10.43 -2.20 -17.44
CA PHE A 24 11.65 -2.13 -16.63
C PHE A 24 11.39 -1.59 -15.21
N SER A 25 10.55 -0.56 -15.08
CA SER A 25 10.26 0.11 -13.80
C SER A 25 9.37 -0.72 -12.88
N SER A 26 8.39 -1.43 -13.43
CA SER A 26 7.52 -2.34 -12.67
C SER A 26 8.29 -3.55 -12.10
N LYS A 27 9.17 -4.15 -12.91
CA LYS A 27 10.09 -5.21 -12.47
C LYS A 27 11.08 -4.71 -11.40
N MET A 28 11.61 -3.50 -11.58
CA MET A 28 12.49 -2.82 -10.62
C MET A 28 11.87 -2.76 -9.21
N ILE A 29 10.60 -2.40 -9.08
CA ILE A 29 9.97 -2.21 -7.77
C ILE A 29 9.59 -3.54 -7.13
N ALA A 30 9.10 -4.49 -7.92
CA ALA A 30 8.90 -5.87 -7.45
C ALA A 30 10.21 -6.45 -6.91
N ASP A 31 11.33 -6.24 -7.61
CA ASP A 31 12.65 -6.66 -7.18
C ASP A 31 13.08 -5.93 -5.90
N ILE A 32 12.79 -4.63 -5.74
CA ILE A 32 13.12 -3.88 -4.51
C ILE A 32 12.35 -4.43 -3.29
N VAL A 33 11.09 -4.80 -3.45
CA VAL A 33 10.28 -5.38 -2.38
C VAL A 33 10.85 -6.76 -1.98
N VAL A 34 11.13 -7.62 -2.97
CA VAL A 34 11.74 -8.94 -2.75
C VAL A 34 13.14 -8.83 -2.14
N MET A 35 13.94 -7.85 -2.57
CA MET A 35 15.23 -7.52 -2.00
C MET A 35 15.15 -7.05 -0.57
N TYR A 36 14.22 -6.14 -0.25
CA TYR A 36 14.08 -5.60 1.10
C TYR A 36 13.73 -6.73 2.07
N HIS A 37 12.80 -7.59 1.65
CA HIS A 37 12.48 -8.84 2.35
C HIS A 37 13.72 -9.73 2.52
N SER A 38 14.49 -9.94 1.44
CA SER A 38 15.74 -10.73 1.45
C SER A 38 16.86 -10.10 2.30
N ARG A 39 16.97 -8.77 2.36
CA ARG A 39 17.95 -8.02 3.17
C ARG A 39 17.59 -8.05 4.64
N CYS A 40 16.31 -7.99 5.00
CA CYS A 40 15.83 -8.26 6.36
C CYS A 40 16.18 -9.70 6.78
N HIS A 41 16.01 -10.67 5.88
CA HIS A 41 16.46 -12.05 6.10
C HIS A 41 17.98 -12.20 6.20
N ARG A 42 18.79 -11.50 5.36
CA ARG A 42 20.26 -11.54 5.42
C ARG A 42 20.83 -10.82 6.65
N ARG A 43 20.25 -9.70 7.09
CA ARG A 43 20.63 -9.05 8.36
C ARG A 43 20.45 -9.98 9.57
N ARG A 44 19.41 -10.83 9.56
CA ARG A 44 19.25 -11.91 10.56
C ARG A 44 20.35 -12.97 10.48
N ARG A 45 20.94 -13.23 9.30
CA ARG A 45 22.05 -14.18 9.11
C ARG A 45 23.42 -13.58 9.44
N HIS A 46 23.69 -12.33 9.07
CA HIS A 46 25.00 -11.67 9.26
C HIS A 46 25.26 -11.21 10.70
N ALA A 47 24.23 -11.03 11.53
CA ALA A 47 24.38 -10.80 12.97
C ALA A 47 24.96 -12.02 13.73
N LYS A 48 25.29 -13.12 13.04
CA LYS A 48 25.88 -14.34 13.61
C LYS A 48 27.41 -14.33 13.73
N SER A 49 28.14 -13.30 13.26
CA SER A 49 29.62 -13.34 13.17
C SER A 49 30.41 -12.42 14.11
N VAL A 50 29.86 -12.01 15.26
CA VAL A 50 30.68 -11.42 16.34
C VAL A 50 30.40 -12.19 17.63
N ARG A 51 31.27 -13.14 17.95
CA ARG A 51 31.25 -13.88 19.23
C ARG A 51 31.78 -12.97 20.33
N TRP A 52 30.91 -12.13 20.88
CA TRP A 52 31.01 -11.83 22.29
C TRP A 52 30.33 -12.97 23.04
N SER A 53 31.01 -13.58 24.02
CA SER A 53 30.35 -14.53 24.92
C SER A 53 29.20 -13.79 25.62
N ARG A 54 27.98 -13.99 25.10
CA ARG A 54 26.78 -13.56 25.81
C ARG A 54 26.74 -14.41 27.07
N SER A 55 27.18 -13.85 28.20
CA SER A 55 26.67 -14.27 29.49
C SER A 55 25.17 -14.43 29.31
N GLY A 56 24.65 -15.63 29.60
CA GLY A 56 23.27 -15.99 29.28
C GLY A 56 22.34 -14.96 29.88
N ARG A 57 21.80 -14.05 29.06
CA ARG A 57 20.82 -13.08 29.55
C ARG A 57 19.64 -13.89 30.01
N LYS A 58 19.42 -13.96 31.32
CA LYS A 58 18.24 -14.59 31.91
C LYS A 58 17.03 -13.94 31.25
N ALA A 59 16.14 -14.76 30.68
CA ALA A 59 14.90 -14.27 30.12
C ALA A 59 14.16 -13.50 31.22
N ARG A 60 13.83 -12.23 30.96
CA ARG A 60 13.02 -11.47 31.92
C ARG A 60 11.60 -12.05 31.88
N PRO A 61 11.04 -12.51 33.01
CA PRO A 61 9.66 -12.96 33.06
C PRO A 61 8.76 -11.79 32.68
N ARG A 62 7.76 -12.06 31.86
CA ARG A 62 6.75 -11.09 31.43
C ARG A 62 5.40 -11.77 31.39
N GLU A 63 4.45 -11.20 32.09
CA GLU A 63 3.05 -11.50 31.90
C GLU A 63 2.56 -10.77 30.66
N ARG A 64 1.90 -11.47 29.73
CA ARG A 64 1.42 -10.83 28.49
C ARG A 64 0.03 -10.28 28.70
N ARG A 65 -0.26 -9.18 28.02
CA ARG A 65 -1.61 -8.59 28.00
C ARG A 65 -2.33 -8.97 26.73
N SER A 66 -3.60 -9.33 26.87
CA SER A 66 -4.50 -9.57 25.75
C SER A 66 -4.95 -8.26 25.11
N VAL A 67 -5.60 -8.34 23.93
CA VAL A 67 -6.24 -7.17 23.32
C VAL A 67 -7.43 -6.71 24.16
N SER A 68 -8.17 -7.64 24.77
CA SER A 68 -9.29 -7.36 25.65
C SER A 68 -8.86 -6.56 26.88
N ASP A 69 -7.71 -6.88 27.49
CA ASP A 69 -7.16 -6.10 28.61
C ASP A 69 -6.86 -4.65 28.19
N GLN A 70 -6.33 -4.47 26.97
CA GLN A 70 -6.07 -3.13 26.45
C GLN A 70 -7.37 -2.38 26.18
N TYR A 71 -8.38 -3.05 25.63
CA TYR A 71 -9.70 -2.47 25.39
C TYR A 71 -10.36 -2.00 26.70
N ILE A 72 -10.37 -2.85 27.73
CA ILE A 72 -10.89 -2.50 29.06
C ILE A 72 -10.14 -1.31 29.65
N ALA A 73 -8.80 -1.28 29.52
CA ALA A 73 -7.98 -0.21 30.07
C ALA A 73 -8.13 1.14 29.34
N MET A 74 -8.41 1.13 28.04
CA MET A 74 -8.53 2.37 27.24
C MET A 74 -9.98 2.84 27.08
N GLY A 75 -10.95 1.93 27.09
CA GLY A 75 -12.31 2.19 26.68
C GLY A 75 -12.48 2.32 25.15
N PRO A 76 -13.73 2.37 24.67
CA PRO A 76 -14.08 2.25 23.26
C PRO A 76 -13.49 3.38 22.39
N GLN A 77 -13.61 4.64 22.83
CA GLN A 77 -13.18 5.80 22.04
C GLN A 77 -11.66 5.81 21.83
N TYR A 78 -10.88 5.57 22.89
CA TYR A 78 -9.42 5.57 22.79
C TYR A 78 -8.93 4.32 22.06
N PHE A 79 -9.61 3.17 22.18
CA PHE A 79 -9.30 2.01 21.35
C PHE A 79 -9.49 2.34 19.87
N GLN A 80 -10.62 2.93 19.47
CA GLN A 80 -10.88 3.29 18.08
C GLN A 80 -9.82 4.24 17.52
N ARG A 81 -9.42 5.26 18.29
CA ARG A 81 -8.35 6.19 17.89
C ARG A 81 -7.00 5.50 17.78
N ALA A 82 -6.69 4.58 18.69
CA ALA A 82 -5.41 3.88 18.73
C ALA A 82 -5.28 2.84 17.59
N TYR A 83 -6.32 2.06 17.32
CA TYR A 83 -6.28 0.96 16.34
C TYR A 83 -6.84 1.36 14.98
N ARG A 84 -7.39 2.58 14.84
CA ARG A 84 -8.06 3.08 13.63
C ARG A 84 -9.26 2.24 13.21
N MET A 85 -9.87 1.52 14.16
CA MET A 85 -11.06 0.71 13.97
C MET A 85 -11.75 0.41 15.31
N GLU A 86 -13.04 0.15 15.26
CA GLU A 86 -13.81 -0.30 16.41
C GLU A 86 -13.38 -1.69 16.88
N HIS A 87 -13.68 -2.02 18.14
CA HIS A 87 -13.34 -3.31 18.74
C HIS A 87 -14.02 -4.49 18.02
N GLU A 88 -15.29 -4.36 17.63
CA GLU A 88 -15.99 -5.37 16.84
C GLU A 88 -15.35 -5.57 15.46
N SER A 89 -14.96 -4.48 14.79
CA SER A 89 -14.26 -4.53 13.51
C SER A 89 -12.87 -5.17 13.64
N PHE A 90 -12.19 -4.97 14.77
CA PHE A 90 -10.93 -5.64 15.08
C PHE A 90 -11.10 -7.16 15.12
N TRP A 91 -12.12 -7.66 15.82
CA TRP A 91 -12.34 -9.11 15.92
C TRP A 91 -12.81 -9.72 14.60
N ARG A 92 -13.64 -9.04 13.83
CA ARG A 92 -13.98 -9.47 12.46
C ARG A 92 -12.74 -9.59 11.56
N LEU A 93 -11.82 -8.61 11.62
CA LEU A 93 -10.56 -8.69 10.89
C LEU A 93 -9.67 -9.83 11.40
N HIS A 94 -9.66 -10.07 12.71
CA HIS A 94 -8.93 -11.18 13.31
C HIS A 94 -9.47 -12.53 12.85
N GLU A 95 -10.79 -12.73 12.82
CA GLU A 95 -11.44 -13.95 12.32
C GLU A 95 -11.10 -14.24 10.86
N LEU A 96 -10.94 -13.20 10.03
CA LEU A 96 -10.51 -13.38 8.64
C LEU A 96 -9.01 -13.73 8.54
N SER A 97 -8.17 -13.10 9.36
CA SER A 97 -6.70 -13.15 9.18
C SER A 97 -5.96 -14.13 10.10
N HIS A 98 -6.59 -14.67 11.15
CA HIS A 98 -5.89 -15.45 12.17
C HIS A 98 -5.18 -16.70 11.61
N GLY A 99 -5.82 -17.40 10.65
CA GLY A 99 -5.24 -18.56 9.98
C GLY A 99 -3.98 -18.21 9.20
N GLY A 100 -4.02 -17.12 8.43
CA GLY A 100 -2.89 -16.59 7.68
C GLY A 100 -1.74 -16.14 8.59
N ILE A 101 -2.05 -15.42 9.67
CA ILE A 101 -1.05 -14.96 10.66
C ILE A 101 -0.31 -16.14 11.27
N GLU A 102 -1.03 -17.22 11.62
CA GLU A 102 -0.42 -18.42 12.19
C GLU A 102 0.38 -19.23 11.16
N LYS A 103 -0.08 -19.30 9.92
CA LYS A 103 0.66 -19.90 8.81
C LYS A 103 1.98 -19.17 8.56
N ALA A 104 1.95 -17.84 8.38
CA ALA A 104 3.12 -16.98 8.22
C ALA A 104 4.14 -17.16 9.36
N ARG A 105 3.66 -17.17 10.61
CA ARG A 105 4.49 -17.44 11.79
C ARG A 105 5.19 -18.80 11.72
N ARG A 106 4.46 -19.87 11.37
CA ARG A 106 5.02 -21.23 11.26
C ARG A 106 6.07 -21.33 10.17
N LEU A 107 5.82 -20.73 9.01
CA LEU A 107 6.78 -20.70 7.89
C LEU A 107 8.08 -19.98 8.29
N ASN A 108 7.98 -18.88 9.02
CA ASN A 108 9.16 -18.18 9.53
C ASN A 108 9.95 -19.01 10.56
N GLN A 109 9.25 -19.79 11.40
CA GLN A 109 9.88 -20.69 12.37
C GLN A 109 10.58 -21.90 11.73
N ARG A 110 10.10 -22.40 10.58
CA ARG A 110 10.77 -23.49 9.84
C ARG A 110 12.18 -23.14 9.35
N GLY A 111 12.54 -21.85 9.28
CA GLY A 111 13.91 -21.39 9.04
C GLY A 111 14.85 -21.51 10.24
N TYR A 112 14.36 -21.95 11.40
CA TYR A 112 15.16 -22.31 12.56
C TYR A 112 15.56 -23.79 12.45
N GLU A 113 16.79 -24.04 12.02
CA GLU A 113 17.41 -25.34 12.22
C GLU A 113 17.53 -25.57 13.72
N VAL A 114 16.89 -26.64 14.22
CA VAL A 114 17.17 -27.15 15.56
C VAL A 114 18.64 -27.50 15.56
N LYS A 115 19.45 -26.72 16.29
CA LYS A 115 20.83 -27.12 16.56
C LYS A 115 20.74 -28.41 17.37
N GLY A 116 20.98 -29.54 16.71
CA GLY A 116 20.93 -30.85 17.33
C GLY A 116 21.71 -30.86 18.63
N GLY A 117 21.08 -31.36 19.70
CA GLY A 117 21.83 -31.87 20.83
C GLY A 117 22.75 -32.99 20.34
N ARG A 118 23.75 -33.34 21.17
CA ARG A 118 24.61 -34.52 20.94
C ARG A 118 23.73 -35.71 20.54
N GLU A 119 24.18 -36.48 19.54
CA GLU A 119 23.43 -37.57 18.90
C GLU A 119 22.66 -38.42 19.92
N GLY A 120 21.36 -38.64 19.68
CA GLY A 120 20.50 -39.52 20.48
C GLY A 120 19.53 -38.85 21.47
N GLY A 121 19.56 -37.52 21.64
CA GLY A 121 18.64 -36.82 22.53
C GLY A 121 17.32 -36.42 21.87
N SER A 122 16.18 -36.88 22.40
CA SER A 122 14.83 -36.35 22.13
C SER A 122 14.69 -34.93 22.72
N TYR A 123 15.32 -33.95 22.08
CA TYR A 123 15.29 -32.57 22.55
C TYR A 123 13.92 -31.94 22.26
N LEU A 124 13.06 -31.91 23.27
CA LEU A 124 11.91 -31.01 23.26
C LEU A 124 12.44 -29.57 23.35
N PRO A 125 12.03 -28.66 22.45
CA PRO A 125 12.43 -27.27 22.57
C PRO A 125 12.01 -26.74 23.94
N PRO A 126 12.84 -25.90 24.59
CA PRO A 126 12.51 -25.37 25.91
C PRO A 126 11.15 -24.63 25.82
N PRO A 127 10.30 -24.75 26.86
CA PRO A 127 9.04 -24.05 26.91
C PRO A 127 9.28 -22.56 26.67
N ILE A 128 8.44 -21.92 25.85
CA ILE A 128 8.58 -20.50 25.53
C ILE A 128 8.43 -19.73 26.86
N PRO A 129 9.48 -19.06 27.39
CA PRO A 129 9.51 -18.63 28.79
C PRO A 129 8.37 -17.70 29.23
N ASN A 130 7.72 -17.02 28.28
CA ASN A 130 6.61 -16.09 28.51
C ASN A 130 5.31 -16.53 27.79
N GLY A 131 5.18 -17.82 27.45
CA GLY A 131 4.01 -18.39 26.75
C GLY A 131 3.98 -18.14 25.24
N ARG A 132 2.84 -18.41 24.58
CA ARG A 132 2.61 -18.16 23.13
C ARG A 132 1.95 -16.78 22.89
N ILE A 133 2.40 -16.05 21.86
CA ILE A 133 1.82 -14.75 21.52
C ILE A 133 0.60 -15.05 20.65
N GLU A 134 -0.56 -14.63 21.10
CA GLU A 134 -1.82 -14.81 20.39
C GLU A 134 -1.81 -14.06 19.04
N SER A 135 -2.50 -14.61 18.05
CA SER A 135 -2.64 -13.96 16.74
C SER A 135 -3.38 -12.62 16.84
N SER A 136 -4.29 -12.46 17.80
CA SER A 136 -4.97 -11.20 18.13
C SER A 136 -3.95 -10.13 18.54
N VAL A 137 -3.04 -10.45 19.45
CA VAL A 137 -1.95 -9.55 19.89
C VAL A 137 -1.03 -9.21 18.72
N ARG A 138 -0.74 -10.16 17.83
CA ARG A 138 0.08 -9.90 16.63
C ARG A 138 -0.60 -8.93 15.68
N LEU A 139 -1.89 -9.14 15.40
CA LEU A 139 -2.72 -8.21 14.61
C LEU A 139 -2.72 -6.82 15.25
N ALA A 140 -2.96 -6.75 16.55
CA ALA A 140 -3.01 -5.50 17.30
C ALA A 140 -1.67 -4.75 17.26
N CYS A 141 -0.53 -5.46 17.34
CA CYS A 141 0.79 -4.87 17.17
C CYS A 141 0.99 -4.28 15.77
N ALA A 142 0.56 -4.99 14.73
CA ALA A 142 0.68 -4.52 13.35
C ALA A 142 -0.19 -3.28 13.10
N LEU A 143 -1.46 -3.30 13.52
CA LEU A 143 -2.37 -2.16 13.40
C LEU A 143 -1.84 -0.91 14.12
N ARG A 144 -1.31 -1.07 15.34
CA ARG A 144 -0.68 0.03 16.07
C ARG A 144 0.52 0.59 15.36
N TYR A 145 1.32 -0.27 14.72
CA TYR A 145 2.48 0.15 13.94
C TYR A 145 2.06 0.93 12.69
N PHE A 146 1.08 0.44 11.93
CA PHE A 146 0.54 1.13 10.74
C PHE A 146 -0.12 2.47 11.09
N ALA A 147 -0.72 2.57 12.28
CA ALA A 147 -1.26 3.82 12.80
C ALA A 147 -0.19 4.84 13.26
N GLY A 148 1.11 4.54 13.07
CA GLY A 148 2.24 5.40 13.44
C GLY A 148 2.80 5.17 14.83
N GLY A 149 2.43 4.08 15.51
CA GLY A 149 2.91 3.76 16.85
C GLY A 149 4.38 3.32 16.88
N SER A 150 5.12 3.80 17.87
CA SER A 150 6.50 3.34 18.13
C SER A 150 6.51 1.86 18.55
N PRO A 151 7.37 1.01 17.94
CA PRO A 151 7.53 -0.37 18.39
C PRO A 151 7.92 -0.51 19.86
N TYR A 152 8.61 0.50 20.43
CA TYR A 152 8.98 0.53 21.84
C TYR A 152 7.77 0.72 22.76
N ASP A 153 6.77 1.48 22.32
CA ASP A 153 5.54 1.67 23.08
C ASP A 153 4.64 0.43 22.96
N ILE A 154 4.57 -0.14 21.76
CA ILE A 154 3.79 -1.35 21.48
C ILE A 154 4.32 -2.54 22.29
N MET A 155 5.65 -2.71 22.36
CA MET A 155 6.25 -3.78 23.17
C MET A 155 5.93 -3.63 24.66
N GLY A 156 5.83 -2.40 25.17
CA GLY A 156 5.44 -2.12 26.55
C GLY A 156 3.98 -2.46 26.83
N LYS A 157 3.07 -2.15 25.89
CA LYS A 157 1.63 -2.44 26.02
C LYS A 157 1.32 -3.93 26.07
N TYR A 158 1.94 -4.71 25.19
CA TYR A 158 1.68 -6.15 25.07
C TYR A 158 2.69 -7.03 25.80
N LEU A 159 3.72 -6.42 26.39
CA LEU A 159 4.80 -7.08 27.13
C LEU A 159 5.53 -8.15 26.30
N ILE A 160 5.64 -7.91 24.99
CA ILE A 160 6.38 -8.73 24.03
C ILE A 160 7.73 -8.11 23.67
N SER A 161 8.60 -8.82 22.96
CA SER A 161 9.89 -8.25 22.54
C SER A 161 9.74 -7.31 21.35
N TYR A 162 10.65 -6.34 21.19
CA TYR A 162 10.71 -5.49 20.00
C TYR A 162 10.72 -6.31 18.70
N SER A 163 11.51 -7.39 18.66
CA SER A 163 11.61 -8.27 17.49
C SER A 163 10.27 -8.93 17.16
N GLU A 164 9.50 -9.32 18.17
CA GLU A 164 8.17 -9.91 17.98
C GLU A 164 7.14 -8.89 17.49
N VAL A 165 7.22 -7.62 17.90
CA VAL A 165 6.41 -6.54 17.31
C VAL A 165 6.69 -6.45 15.81
N MET A 166 7.97 -6.33 15.43
CA MET A 166 8.35 -6.19 14.01
C MET A 166 8.04 -7.43 13.18
N GLN A 167 8.15 -8.64 13.76
CA GLN A 167 7.73 -9.87 13.08
C GLN A 167 6.23 -9.92 12.88
N SER A 168 5.45 -9.47 13.87
CA SER A 168 3.99 -9.45 13.77
C SER A 168 3.50 -8.54 12.65
N VAL A 169 4.16 -7.42 12.40
CA VAL A 169 3.88 -6.55 11.24
C VAL A 169 3.95 -7.36 9.94
N TRP A 170 5.05 -8.10 9.71
CA TRP A 170 5.22 -8.89 8.49
C TRP A 170 4.22 -10.04 8.38
N TYR A 171 3.95 -10.76 9.47
CA TYR A 171 2.97 -11.86 9.45
C TYR A 171 1.56 -11.38 9.10
N VAL A 172 1.19 -10.18 9.55
CA VAL A 172 -0.11 -9.59 9.22
C VAL A 172 -0.15 -9.11 7.77
N VAL A 173 0.92 -8.50 7.25
CA VAL A 173 1.00 -8.13 5.82
C VAL A 173 0.87 -9.37 4.93
N GLU A 174 1.62 -10.44 5.22
CA GLU A 174 1.54 -11.70 4.48
C GLU A 174 0.12 -12.30 4.55
N ALA A 175 -0.49 -12.32 5.74
CA ALA A 175 -1.83 -12.85 5.93
C ALA A 175 -2.91 -12.07 5.16
N VAL A 176 -2.84 -10.73 5.19
CA VAL A 176 -3.79 -9.86 4.48
C VAL A 176 -3.64 -10.02 2.97
N ASN A 177 -2.42 -10.11 2.46
CA ASN A 177 -2.17 -10.29 1.03
C ASN A 177 -2.63 -11.66 0.48
N GLU A 178 -2.86 -12.65 1.34
CA GLU A 178 -3.43 -13.95 0.94
C GLU A 178 -4.97 -13.95 0.89
N LEU A 179 -5.63 -12.90 1.42
CA LEU A 179 -7.08 -12.82 1.53
C LEU A 179 -7.71 -12.08 0.34
N GLN A 180 -8.39 -12.81 -0.53
CA GLN A 180 -9.06 -12.26 -1.72
C GLN A 180 -10.12 -11.19 -1.42
N VAL A 181 -10.71 -11.21 -0.23
CA VAL A 181 -11.68 -10.19 0.21
C VAL A 181 -11.05 -8.79 0.33
N PHE A 182 -9.73 -8.71 0.46
CA PHE A 182 -8.98 -7.45 0.50
C PHE A 182 -8.27 -7.13 -0.82
N ASP A 183 -8.58 -7.86 -1.89
CA ASP A 183 -8.06 -7.54 -3.22
C ASP A 183 -8.53 -6.14 -3.64
N ILE A 184 -7.58 -5.29 -3.98
CA ILE A 184 -7.84 -3.97 -4.56
C ILE A 184 -8.17 -4.19 -6.03
N LYS A 185 -9.44 -3.97 -6.40
CA LYS A 185 -9.94 -4.18 -7.76
C LYS A 185 -10.80 -3.00 -8.20
N TYR A 186 -10.45 -2.43 -9.33
CA TYR A 186 -11.27 -1.42 -9.97
C TYR A 186 -12.52 -2.06 -10.60
N PRO A 187 -13.73 -1.50 -10.41
CA PRO A 187 -14.97 -2.05 -10.94
C PRO A 187 -14.98 -2.08 -12.47
N GLU A 188 -15.33 -3.22 -13.05
CA GLU A 188 -15.37 -3.42 -14.51
C GLU A 188 -16.78 -3.28 -15.09
N SER A 189 -17.81 -3.42 -14.25
CA SER A 189 -19.21 -3.29 -14.65
C SER A 189 -19.62 -1.83 -14.79
N ALA A 190 -20.38 -1.51 -15.85
CA ALA A 190 -21.00 -0.21 -16.02
C ALA A 190 -21.97 0.12 -14.88
N GLU A 191 -22.63 -0.89 -14.31
CA GLU A 191 -23.56 -0.70 -13.20
C GLU A 191 -22.82 -0.25 -11.93
N GLU A 192 -21.69 -0.89 -11.62
CA GLU A 192 -20.87 -0.55 -10.45
C GLU A 192 -20.25 0.84 -10.59
N GLN A 193 -19.66 1.17 -11.75
CA GLN A 193 -19.10 2.49 -11.98
C GLN A 193 -20.18 3.60 -11.91
N ARG A 194 -21.39 3.36 -12.46
CA ARG A 194 -22.52 4.29 -12.34
C ARG A 194 -23.06 4.40 -10.93
N LYS A 195 -22.98 3.35 -10.12
CA LYS A 195 -23.33 3.41 -8.71
C LYS A 195 -22.38 4.36 -7.98
N ILE A 196 -21.06 4.21 -8.18
CA ILE A 196 -20.06 5.11 -7.58
C ILE A 196 -20.29 6.55 -8.04
N ALA A 197 -20.56 6.77 -9.33
CA ALA A 197 -20.84 8.11 -9.85
C ALA A 197 -22.08 8.77 -9.23
N ARG A 198 -23.15 8.01 -8.97
CA ARG A 198 -24.31 8.51 -8.23
C ARG A 198 -23.98 8.83 -6.77
N GLU A 199 -23.11 8.05 -6.15
CA GLU A 199 -22.68 8.32 -4.78
C GLU A 199 -21.84 9.61 -4.71
N PHE A 200 -20.91 9.84 -5.65
CA PHE A 200 -20.22 11.13 -5.80
C PHE A 200 -21.19 12.28 -6.06
N GLN A 201 -22.17 12.08 -6.94
CA GLN A 201 -23.21 13.07 -7.22
C GLN A 201 -23.96 13.47 -5.95
N SER A 202 -24.30 12.50 -5.09
CA SER A 202 -25.07 12.73 -3.86
C SER A 202 -24.37 13.60 -2.82
N VAL A 203 -23.03 13.65 -2.85
CA VAL A 203 -22.21 14.46 -1.93
C VAL A 203 -21.64 15.72 -2.60
N SER A 204 -21.86 15.89 -3.90
CA SER A 204 -21.32 17.01 -4.69
C SER A 204 -22.35 18.14 -4.82
N LEU A 205 -21.96 19.35 -4.40
CA LEU A 205 -22.78 20.55 -4.62
C LEU A 205 -22.93 20.89 -6.12
N ALA A 206 -21.94 20.55 -6.93
CA ALA A 206 -21.94 20.79 -8.37
C ALA A 206 -22.71 19.71 -9.16
N ASN A 207 -23.21 18.68 -8.47
CA ASN A 207 -24.10 17.66 -9.04
C ASN A 207 -23.53 16.90 -10.25
N PHE A 208 -22.20 16.70 -10.29
CA PHE A 208 -21.55 15.90 -11.33
C PHE A 208 -21.96 14.43 -11.19
N ASN A 209 -22.48 13.84 -12.27
CA ASN A 209 -22.94 12.44 -12.32
C ASN A 209 -22.02 11.52 -13.14
N ILE A 210 -20.82 12.00 -13.46
CA ILE A 210 -19.86 11.32 -14.33
C ILE A 210 -18.60 10.79 -13.62
N CYS A 211 -18.41 11.15 -12.34
CA CYS A 211 -17.20 10.79 -11.59
C CYS A 211 -17.26 9.33 -11.14
N ALA A 212 -16.59 8.41 -11.84
CA ALA A 212 -16.57 7.01 -11.45
C ALA A 212 -15.55 6.71 -10.33
N SER A 213 -14.57 7.57 -10.11
CA SER A 213 -13.65 7.54 -8.96
C SER A 213 -12.73 8.77 -8.98
N ALA A 214 -12.04 9.01 -7.86
CA ALA A 214 -11.05 10.08 -7.74
C ALA A 214 -9.63 9.51 -7.63
N ILE A 215 -8.67 10.11 -8.32
CA ILE A 215 -7.25 9.74 -8.32
C ILE A 215 -6.41 10.87 -7.71
N ASP A 216 -5.45 10.51 -6.87
CA ASP A 216 -4.46 11.45 -6.34
C ASP A 216 -3.10 10.79 -6.10
N GLY A 217 -2.05 11.59 -6.15
CA GLY A 217 -0.66 11.20 -5.93
C GLY A 217 -0.15 11.55 -4.54
N ILE A 218 0.50 10.61 -3.87
CA ILE A 218 1.22 10.84 -2.61
C ILE A 218 2.69 10.42 -2.71
N LEU A 219 3.57 11.25 -2.15
CA LEU A 219 4.97 10.91 -2.00
C LEU A 219 5.19 10.11 -0.72
N ILE A 220 5.40 8.80 -0.82
CA ILE A 220 5.79 7.94 0.30
C ILE A 220 7.26 8.20 0.61
N TRP A 221 7.55 8.81 1.77
CA TRP A 221 8.91 9.15 2.15
C TRP A 221 9.74 7.91 2.46
N ILE A 222 10.95 7.89 1.91
CA ILE A 222 11.93 6.85 2.17
C ILE A 222 13.24 7.47 2.63
N LYS A 223 14.08 6.66 3.29
CA LYS A 223 15.48 7.01 3.45
C LYS A 223 16.14 7.04 2.07
N LYS A 224 17.10 7.94 1.87
CA LYS A 224 17.92 7.97 0.66
C LYS A 224 18.39 6.54 0.33
N PRO A 225 18.04 5.97 -0.83
CA PRO A 225 18.48 4.64 -1.19
C PRO A 225 20.00 4.66 -1.33
N THR A 226 20.68 3.60 -0.90
CA THR A 226 22.12 3.43 -1.18
C THR A 226 22.35 3.27 -2.68
N SER A 227 23.57 3.53 -3.18
CA SER A 227 23.90 3.35 -4.60
C SER A 227 23.64 1.92 -5.06
N ALA A 228 23.89 0.93 -4.21
CA ALA A 228 23.56 -0.47 -4.48
C ALA A 228 22.05 -0.72 -4.56
N ASN A 229 21.22 -0.07 -3.73
CA ASN A 229 19.77 -0.20 -3.84
C ASN A 229 19.23 0.43 -5.11
N ALA A 230 19.76 1.60 -5.48
CA ALA A 230 19.36 2.29 -6.69
C ALA A 230 19.80 1.50 -7.94
N ALA A 231 21.05 1.04 -8.00
CA ALA A 231 21.55 0.23 -9.10
C ALA A 231 20.79 -1.10 -9.25
N GLN A 232 20.43 -1.75 -8.15
CA GLN A 232 19.63 -2.97 -8.19
C GLN A 232 18.18 -2.70 -8.61
N ALA A 233 17.68 -1.49 -8.35
CA ALA A 233 16.47 -0.98 -8.94
C ALA A 233 16.67 -0.57 -10.43
N GLY A 234 17.85 -0.69 -11.03
CA GLY A 234 18.07 -0.19 -12.39
C GLY A 234 17.94 1.34 -12.53
N SER A 235 17.98 2.07 -11.41
CA SER A 235 17.75 3.52 -11.36
C SER A 235 18.88 4.26 -10.66
N GLY A 236 19.07 5.54 -10.98
CA GLY A 236 19.93 6.43 -10.20
C GLY A 236 19.28 6.83 -8.87
N GLN A 237 20.06 7.11 -7.83
CA GLN A 237 19.54 7.60 -6.53
C GLN A 237 18.65 8.84 -6.67
N MET A 238 18.91 9.67 -7.69
CA MET A 238 18.18 10.92 -7.95
C MET A 238 16.79 10.72 -8.50
N ARG A 239 16.48 9.54 -9.08
CA ARG A 239 15.10 9.19 -9.48
C ARG A 239 14.15 9.12 -8.29
N PHE A 240 14.67 8.96 -7.09
CA PHE A 240 13.88 8.94 -5.86
C PHE A 240 13.75 10.33 -5.23
N LEU A 241 14.47 11.35 -5.68
CA LEU A 241 14.46 12.67 -5.08
C LEU A 241 13.33 13.52 -5.69
N CYS A 242 12.35 13.88 -4.85
CA CYS A 242 11.33 14.84 -5.22
C CYS A 242 11.89 16.26 -5.07
N GLY A 243 12.11 16.94 -6.19
CA GLY A 243 12.63 18.32 -6.21
C GLY A 243 11.75 19.29 -5.42
N ARG A 244 10.44 19.25 -5.63
CA ARG A 244 9.45 20.12 -4.95
C ARG A 244 9.47 19.98 -3.42
N LYS A 245 9.66 18.75 -2.91
CA LYS A 245 9.61 18.46 -1.46
C LYS A 245 10.99 18.40 -0.81
N GLY A 246 12.08 18.31 -1.59
CA GLY A 246 13.43 18.10 -1.08
C GLY A 246 13.59 16.78 -0.30
N LYS A 247 12.77 15.77 -0.60
CA LYS A 247 12.75 14.47 0.09
C LYS A 247 12.91 13.32 -0.89
N PHE A 248 13.54 12.25 -0.43
CA PHE A 248 13.53 10.98 -1.15
C PHE A 248 12.19 10.27 -0.90
N GLY A 249 11.59 9.73 -1.95
CA GLY A 249 10.31 9.05 -1.86
C GLY A 249 9.99 8.17 -3.06
N LEU A 250 8.87 7.49 -2.96
CA LEU A 250 8.19 6.79 -4.04
C LEU A 250 6.91 7.56 -4.36
N ASN A 251 6.62 7.75 -5.64
CA ASN A 251 5.33 8.23 -6.08
C ASN A 251 4.33 7.06 -5.97
N CYS A 252 3.30 7.25 -5.15
CA CYS A 252 2.19 6.32 -4.99
C CYS A 252 0.93 7.02 -5.47
N GLN A 253 0.26 6.42 -6.43
CA GLN A 253 -1.05 6.86 -6.89
C GLN A 253 -2.09 5.93 -6.32
N ALA A 254 -3.20 6.51 -5.89
CA ALA A 254 -4.32 5.75 -5.39
C ALA A 254 -5.60 6.29 -6.01
N VAL A 255 -6.47 5.37 -6.39
CA VAL A 255 -7.81 5.66 -6.86
C VAL A 255 -8.80 5.23 -5.80
N SER A 256 -9.78 6.06 -5.52
CA SER A 256 -10.76 5.82 -4.47
C SER A 256 -12.19 6.13 -4.90
N ASP A 257 -13.14 5.42 -4.26
CA ASP A 257 -14.54 5.79 -4.31
C ASP A 257 -14.85 6.97 -3.37
N VAL A 258 -16.12 7.38 -3.34
CA VAL A 258 -16.63 8.48 -2.51
C VAL A 258 -16.43 8.27 -1.00
N ARG A 259 -16.25 7.03 -0.55
CA ARG A 259 -16.05 6.66 0.86
C ARG A 259 -14.57 6.48 1.21
N GLY A 260 -13.67 6.68 0.25
CA GLY A 260 -12.23 6.48 0.42
C GLY A 260 -11.81 5.00 0.37
N CYS A 261 -12.65 4.09 -0.14
CA CYS A 261 -12.24 2.73 -0.44
C CYS A 261 -11.30 2.75 -1.65
N ILE A 262 -10.11 2.17 -1.49
CA ILE A 262 -9.10 2.14 -2.56
C ILE A 262 -9.49 1.10 -3.60
N LEU A 263 -9.64 1.56 -4.85
CA LEU A 263 -10.03 0.76 -6.01
C LEU A 263 -8.83 0.37 -6.88
N ASP A 264 -7.78 1.19 -6.86
CA ASP A 264 -6.52 0.93 -7.55
C ASP A 264 -5.36 1.59 -6.79
N ILE A 265 -4.18 0.97 -6.83
CA ILE A 265 -2.95 1.52 -6.27
C ILE A 265 -1.77 1.22 -7.20
N SER A 266 -0.98 2.25 -7.50
CA SER A 266 0.23 2.15 -8.30
C SER A 266 1.41 2.78 -7.58
N ILE A 267 2.46 2.00 -7.34
CA ILE A 267 3.74 2.48 -6.82
C ILE A 267 4.80 2.10 -7.85
N GLY A 268 4.76 2.76 -9.01
CA GLY A 268 5.62 2.46 -10.16
C GLY A 268 6.91 3.29 -10.25
N TYR A 269 6.94 4.45 -9.59
CA TYR A 269 7.98 5.46 -9.83
C TYR A 269 8.58 6.05 -8.55
N GLY A 270 9.81 6.55 -8.69
CA GLY A 270 10.46 7.32 -7.65
C GLY A 270 9.89 8.75 -7.55
N GLY A 271 10.21 9.44 -6.46
CA GLY A 271 9.69 10.76 -6.14
C GLY A 271 10.02 11.88 -7.13
N SER A 272 10.90 11.65 -8.10
CA SER A 272 11.19 12.62 -9.17
C SER A 272 10.11 12.68 -10.25
N SER A 273 9.30 11.63 -10.39
CA SER A 273 8.26 11.56 -11.43
C SER A 273 7.03 12.39 -11.06
N SER A 274 6.43 13.06 -12.06
CA SER A 274 5.12 13.69 -11.93
C SER A 274 4.00 12.66 -11.83
N ASP A 275 2.85 13.09 -11.33
CA ASP A 275 1.67 12.22 -11.21
C ASP A 275 1.14 11.80 -12.59
N CYS A 276 1.15 12.70 -13.59
CA CYS A 276 0.86 12.35 -14.98
C CYS A 276 1.70 11.16 -15.50
N LEU A 277 3.04 11.25 -15.39
CA LEU A 277 3.93 10.20 -15.89
C LEU A 277 3.77 8.89 -15.10
N ALA A 278 3.54 8.99 -13.79
CA ALA A 278 3.27 7.82 -12.97
C ALA A 278 1.95 7.14 -13.39
N PHE A 279 0.94 7.93 -13.78
CA PHE A 279 -0.35 7.42 -14.20
C PHE A 279 -0.27 6.74 -15.56
N GLU A 280 0.32 7.38 -16.57
CA GLU A 280 0.50 6.82 -17.92
C GLU A 280 1.23 5.47 -17.91
N ALA A 281 2.09 5.28 -16.92
CA ALA A 281 2.83 4.06 -16.73
C ALA A 281 2.16 3.02 -15.79
N SER A 282 0.98 3.33 -15.28
CA SER A 282 0.22 2.44 -14.40
C SER A 282 -0.56 1.39 -15.19
N ASN A 283 -0.85 0.24 -14.56
CA ASN A 283 -1.75 -0.76 -15.15
C ASN A 283 -3.16 -0.19 -15.34
N LEU A 284 -3.60 0.71 -14.47
CA LEU A 284 -4.90 1.37 -14.60
C LEU A 284 -5.00 2.16 -15.91
N TYR A 285 -3.96 2.93 -16.27
CA TYR A 285 -3.93 3.66 -17.54
C TYR A 285 -4.09 2.73 -18.74
N GLN A 286 -3.32 1.63 -18.78
CA GLN A 286 -3.46 0.63 -19.85
C GLN A 286 -4.87 0.03 -19.90
N ARG A 287 -5.51 -0.19 -18.75
CA ARG A 287 -6.90 -0.67 -18.70
C ARG A 287 -7.88 0.39 -19.20
N CYS A 288 -7.66 1.66 -18.87
CA CYS A 288 -8.46 2.78 -19.39
C CYS A 288 -8.37 2.88 -20.92
N GLU A 289 -7.16 2.79 -21.48
CA GLU A 289 -6.94 2.73 -22.94
C GLU A 289 -7.68 1.55 -23.59
N ASN A 290 -7.79 0.43 -22.87
CA ASN A 290 -8.52 -0.76 -23.32
C ASN A 290 -10.04 -0.74 -22.99
N GLY A 291 -10.62 0.42 -22.68
CA GLY A 291 -12.08 0.57 -22.49
C GLY A 291 -12.60 0.12 -21.11
N LEU A 292 -11.76 0.17 -20.08
CA LEU A 292 -12.20 -0.03 -18.68
C LEU A 292 -13.29 0.98 -18.31
N MET A 293 -13.10 2.25 -18.66
CA MET A 293 -14.00 3.34 -18.31
C MET A 293 -15.22 3.34 -19.23
N LYS A 294 -16.41 3.21 -18.62
CA LYS A 294 -17.66 3.06 -19.38
C LYS A 294 -18.18 4.41 -19.86
N TYR A 295 -18.94 4.38 -20.95
CA TYR A 295 -19.43 5.58 -21.63
C TYR A 295 -20.06 6.60 -20.67
N GLY A 296 -19.59 7.85 -20.75
CA GLY A 296 -20.03 8.97 -19.93
C GLY A 296 -19.43 9.01 -18.53
N LEU A 297 -18.45 8.15 -18.20
CA LEU A 297 -17.79 8.11 -16.90
C LEU A 297 -16.29 8.36 -17.01
N VAL A 298 -15.74 9.08 -16.03
CA VAL A 298 -14.33 9.48 -15.99
C VAL A 298 -13.77 9.41 -14.57
N LEU A 299 -12.45 9.29 -14.48
CA LEU A 299 -11.67 9.52 -13.26
C LEU A 299 -11.56 11.03 -13.01
N PHE A 300 -11.62 11.47 -11.76
CA PHE A 300 -11.36 12.86 -11.39
C PHE A 300 -9.96 12.96 -10.79
N GLY A 301 -9.07 13.68 -11.47
CA GLY A 301 -7.70 13.95 -11.00
C GLY A 301 -7.50 15.42 -10.70
N ASP A 302 -6.45 15.76 -9.95
CA ASP A 302 -6.03 17.15 -9.79
C ASP A 302 -5.29 17.67 -11.05
N ASN A 303 -4.80 18.92 -10.99
CA ASN A 303 -4.12 19.55 -12.12
C ASN A 303 -2.75 18.92 -12.46
N ALA A 304 -2.29 17.91 -11.71
CA ALA A 304 -1.08 17.17 -12.02
C ALA A 304 -1.31 16.04 -13.05
N TYR A 305 -2.57 15.79 -13.44
CA TYR A 305 -2.97 14.83 -14.47
C TYR A 305 -3.34 15.54 -15.79
N LEU A 306 -3.37 14.77 -16.89
CA LEU A 306 -3.85 15.24 -18.20
C LEU A 306 -5.34 14.95 -18.37
N ASN A 307 -6.06 15.92 -18.92
CA ASN A 307 -7.47 15.75 -19.29
C ASN A 307 -7.58 14.82 -20.50
N SER A 308 -8.47 13.83 -20.47
CA SER A 308 -8.66 12.82 -21.51
C SER A 308 -10.12 12.34 -21.56
N GLN A 309 -10.42 11.35 -22.42
CA GLN A 309 -11.75 10.76 -22.49
C GLN A 309 -12.18 10.02 -21.20
N TYR A 310 -11.22 9.68 -20.35
CA TYR A 310 -11.44 8.94 -19.11
C TYR A 310 -10.84 9.61 -17.87
N MET A 311 -10.27 10.81 -18.01
CA MET A 311 -9.71 11.60 -16.92
C MET A 311 -10.20 13.04 -17.04
N ALA A 312 -10.87 13.55 -16.02
CA ALA A 312 -11.26 14.96 -15.92
C ALA A 312 -10.36 15.66 -14.90
N THR A 313 -9.79 16.79 -15.29
CA THR A 313 -9.01 17.66 -14.41
C THR A 313 -9.60 19.07 -14.36
N PRO A 314 -9.48 19.77 -13.22
CA PRO A 314 -9.97 21.13 -13.12
C PRO A 314 -9.21 22.10 -14.03
N TYR A 315 -9.87 23.18 -14.46
CA TYR A 315 -9.19 24.23 -15.21
C TYR A 315 -8.13 24.94 -14.35
N THR A 316 -6.97 25.19 -14.94
CA THR A 316 -5.95 26.06 -14.35
C THR A 316 -6.37 27.54 -14.49
N ASN A 317 -6.10 28.35 -13.47
CA ASN A 317 -6.26 29.81 -13.49
C ASN A 317 -7.69 30.36 -13.72
N VAL A 318 -8.73 29.67 -13.24
CA VAL A 318 -10.06 30.29 -13.15
C VAL A 318 -10.09 31.22 -11.93
N SER A 319 -9.82 32.51 -12.15
CA SER A 319 -10.24 33.54 -11.19
C SER A 319 -11.77 33.56 -11.22
N GLY A 320 -12.40 33.00 -10.19
CA GLY A 320 -13.86 33.06 -10.07
C GLY A 320 -14.33 34.50 -10.24
N ASN A 321 -15.27 34.75 -11.14
CA ASN A 321 -16.02 35.99 -11.13
C ASN A 321 -16.54 36.18 -9.70
N GLU A 322 -16.28 37.34 -9.10
CA GLU A 322 -16.67 37.69 -7.74
C GLU A 322 -18.19 37.61 -7.57
N VAL A 323 -18.69 36.41 -7.32
CA VAL A 323 -19.97 36.20 -6.65
C VAL A 323 -19.59 35.66 -5.28
N GLN A 324 -19.73 36.55 -4.30
CA GLN A 324 -19.61 36.41 -2.85
C GLN A 324 -19.00 35.09 -2.31
N LYS A 325 -17.90 35.24 -1.57
CA LYS A 325 -17.14 34.21 -0.84
C LYS A 325 -18.01 33.07 -0.28
N GLU A 326 -18.13 32.00 -1.06
CA GLU A 326 -18.49 30.63 -0.65
C GLU A 326 -17.38 29.65 -1.13
N PRO A 327 -17.23 28.46 -0.52
CA PRO A 327 -15.96 27.73 -0.54
C PRO A 327 -15.55 27.29 -1.96
N ARG A 328 -14.32 27.67 -2.34
CA ARG A 328 -13.59 27.38 -3.59
C ARG A 328 -14.24 26.32 -4.49
N MET A 329 -15.01 26.81 -5.45
CA MET A 329 -15.60 26.03 -6.53
C MET A 329 -14.56 25.93 -7.67
N THR A 330 -14.04 24.73 -7.92
CA THR A 330 -13.15 24.48 -9.07
C THR A 330 -14.02 23.98 -10.23
N THR A 331 -14.15 24.79 -11.29
CA THR A 331 -14.91 24.42 -12.49
C THR A 331 -14.15 23.35 -13.28
N ILE A 332 -14.76 22.19 -13.45
CA ILE A 332 -14.29 21.08 -14.31
C ILE A 332 -15.08 21.16 -15.61
N SER A 333 -14.41 21.14 -16.77
CA SER A 333 -15.05 20.98 -18.07
C SER A 333 -14.67 19.65 -18.71
N ILE A 334 -15.61 19.15 -19.50
CA ILE A 334 -15.47 17.95 -20.30
C ILE A 334 -15.31 18.45 -21.74
N ILE A 335 -14.30 17.97 -22.46
CA ILE A 335 -14.20 18.21 -23.90
C ILE A 335 -15.30 17.35 -24.56
N PRO A 336 -16.29 17.92 -25.26
CA PRO A 336 -17.25 17.13 -26.00
C PRO A 336 -16.53 16.43 -27.17
N SER A 337 -16.78 15.14 -27.32
CA SER A 337 -16.35 14.36 -28.49
C SER A 337 -17.00 14.93 -29.75
N SER A 338 -16.19 15.28 -30.74
CA SER A 338 -16.66 15.59 -32.09
C SER A 338 -17.05 14.31 -32.81
N GLU A 339 -18.33 14.28 -33.19
CA GLU A 339 -19.10 13.35 -34.06
C GLU A 339 -19.38 11.92 -33.57
#